data_AF-A0A9Q1LF81-F1
#
_entry.id   AF-A0A9Q1LF81-F1
#
_cell.length_a   1.000
_cell.length_b   1.000
_cell.length_c   1.000
_cell.angle_alpha   90.00
_cell.angle_beta   90.00
_cell.angle_gamma   90.00
#
_symmetry.space_group_name_H-M   'P 1'
#
loop_
_entity.id
_entity.type
_entity.pdbx_description
1 polymer ?
#
loop_
_entity_poly.entity_id
_entity_poly.type
_entity_poly.pdbx_seq_one_letter_code
_entity_poly.pdbx_strand_id
1 'polypeptide(L)'
;MVDHDRKTKMISSDMPSKSPRISNKLQVSTPTVPIIRLTELSAASDSVFSAYEHYLRLPELKKLWTSLEFPSWKNELLLKPALQGLETTFRFISIVLSDRRPYANRREWKRRLEALAMNQIEIIALLCEDEDDQKTAPVGDLTSSTSVLARQNSSAEVWKLSDETTVVSQTSEDSLLPRLAAWQKSEDIAHKIMYSIECQMRKCPYTLGLGEPNLSGKPSLDYDAVVKPSELHALKKSPSDRMNLENYENQTLYTTHQILETWIHASKMLLKRISDRINREDLEKAVNDCWLLEKTWKLLTEIEDLHLLMDPDDVLRLKNQLSIKATAESELFCFRSKGLVEITKLSKDLKHKVPNILDVEVDPQGWPRIQEAAIELFRKKESFEKIHLLQALQAIEMAVKRFYYSYKQLLVIVIGSLEAKGNTPFMAVDSSDALAQIFLEPTYFPSLDAAKTFLGEYWSHEHGRYSPERKSKA
;
A
#
# COMPACT_ATOMS: atom_id res chain seq x y z
N MET A 1 38.68 -32.54 6.89
CA MET A 1 40.11 -32.87 6.83
C MET A 1 40.65 -32.25 5.54
N VAL A 2 41.21 -31.04 5.64
CA VAL A 2 42.68 -30.77 5.60
C VAL A 2 43.18 -30.89 4.16
N ASP A 3 43.21 -29.78 3.42
CA ASP A 3 44.36 -28.85 3.19
C ASP A 3 45.23 -29.30 2.01
N HIS A 4 45.27 -28.48 0.94
CA HIS A 4 46.37 -27.57 0.59
C HIS A 4 47.70 -28.27 0.25
N ASP A 5 48.19 -28.06 -0.98
CA ASP A 5 49.28 -27.10 -1.25
C ASP A 5 50.18 -27.54 -2.44
N ARG A 6 50.51 -26.60 -3.33
CA ARG A 6 51.79 -26.53 -4.08
C ARG A 6 51.88 -25.26 -4.95
N LYS A 7 52.49 -24.21 -4.37
CA LYS A 7 53.78 -23.57 -4.77
C LYS A 7 54.20 -23.73 -6.26
N THR A 8 54.79 -22.78 -6.99
CA THR A 8 55.45 -21.48 -6.77
C THR A 8 55.90 -21.02 -8.16
N LYS A 9 55.94 -19.71 -8.45
CA LYS A 9 57.02 -19.12 -9.27
C LYS A 9 57.15 -17.64 -8.95
N MET A 10 58.34 -17.30 -8.47
CA MET A 10 58.81 -15.99 -8.05
C MET A 10 59.73 -15.47 -9.17
N ILE A 11 59.50 -14.27 -9.70
CA ILE A 11 60.50 -13.52 -10.47
C ILE A 11 60.40 -12.05 -10.05
N SER A 12 61.53 -11.52 -9.58
CA SER A 12 61.78 -10.12 -9.19
C SER A 12 61.96 -9.21 -10.40
N SER A 13 61.61 -7.92 -10.31
CA SER A 13 62.57 -6.82 -10.07
C SER A 13 61.97 -5.43 -10.34
N ASP A 14 62.58 -4.44 -9.68
CA ASP A 14 62.70 -3.02 -10.07
C ASP A 14 61.56 -2.04 -9.76
N MET A 15 61.74 -1.38 -8.60
CA MET A 15 61.18 -0.08 -8.24
C MET A 15 61.88 1.05 -9.02
N PRO A 16 61.13 2.03 -9.55
CA PRO A 16 61.62 3.37 -9.74
C PRO A 16 61.01 4.32 -8.70
N SER A 17 61.91 4.95 -7.93
CA SER A 17 61.63 6.12 -7.09
C SER A 17 61.32 7.33 -7.98
N LYS A 18 60.08 7.85 -7.89
CA LYS A 18 59.72 9.24 -8.24
C LYS A 18 58.28 9.52 -7.79
N SER A 19 58.15 10.44 -6.85
CA SER A 19 56.88 10.99 -6.36
C SER A 19 56.15 11.79 -7.46
N PRO A 20 54.85 11.55 -7.72
CA PRO A 20 54.09 12.41 -8.60
C PRO A 20 53.49 13.59 -7.83
N ARG A 21 53.77 14.80 -8.32
CA ARG A 21 53.19 16.07 -7.90
C ARG A 21 51.66 16.03 -7.99
N ILE A 22 51.00 16.48 -6.92
CA ILE A 22 49.56 16.69 -6.83
C ILE A 22 49.16 17.73 -7.88
N SER A 23 48.37 17.31 -8.88
CA SER A 23 47.67 18.20 -9.79
C SER A 23 46.23 18.32 -9.32
N ASN A 24 45.84 19.52 -8.87
CA ASN A 24 44.48 19.87 -8.47
C ASN A 24 43.61 20.08 -9.71
N LYS A 25 43.04 19.02 -10.26
CA LYS A 25 41.82 19.05 -11.10
C LYS A 25 41.11 17.69 -11.02
N LEU A 26 40.34 17.46 -9.95
CA LEU A 26 39.34 16.40 -9.93
C LEU A 26 38.15 16.86 -10.78
N GLN A 27 38.20 16.58 -12.08
CA GLN A 27 36.98 16.43 -12.87
C GLN A 27 36.37 15.10 -12.44
N VAL A 28 35.41 15.16 -11.51
CA VAL A 28 34.55 14.02 -11.20
C VAL A 28 33.60 13.87 -12.38
N SER A 29 33.99 13.04 -13.35
CA SER A 29 33.08 12.55 -14.37
C SER A 29 32.12 11.59 -13.69
N THR A 30 30.93 12.06 -13.31
CA THR A 30 29.81 11.18 -12.99
C THR A 30 29.52 10.33 -14.22
N PRO A 31 29.33 9.00 -14.09
CA PRO A 31 28.92 8.19 -15.22
C PRO A 31 27.56 8.69 -15.68
N THR A 32 27.49 9.26 -16.88
CA THR A 32 26.25 9.53 -17.59
C THR A 32 25.57 8.19 -17.80
N VAL A 33 24.71 7.79 -16.87
CA VAL A 33 23.83 6.64 -17.06
C VAL A 33 23.00 6.96 -18.31
N PRO A 34 22.99 6.10 -19.33
CA PRO A 34 22.19 6.34 -20.51
C PRO A 34 20.75 6.56 -20.05
N ILE A 35 20.17 7.69 -20.45
CA ILE A 35 18.76 7.98 -20.24
C ILE A 35 18.01 6.92 -21.03
N ILE A 36 17.67 5.82 -20.37
CA ILE A 36 16.69 4.87 -20.85
C ILE A 36 15.41 5.70 -20.95
N ARG A 37 15.00 6.00 -22.19
CA ARG A 37 13.67 6.54 -22.44
C ARG A 37 12.70 5.46 -21.95
N LEU A 38 12.19 5.66 -20.74
CA LEU A 38 11.23 4.79 -20.12
C LEU A 38 9.99 4.79 -21.01
N THR A 39 9.76 3.68 -21.70
CA THR A 39 8.48 3.42 -22.34
C THR A 39 7.42 3.61 -21.24
N GLU A 40 6.44 4.49 -21.48
CA GLU A 40 5.26 4.55 -20.61
C GLU A 40 4.82 3.12 -20.32
N LEU A 41 4.61 2.78 -19.04
CA LEU A 41 4.15 1.46 -18.61
C LEU A 41 3.16 0.92 -19.65
N SER A 42 3.61 -0.02 -20.49
CA SER A 42 2.83 -0.41 -21.66
C SER A 42 1.57 -1.06 -21.14
N ALA A 43 0.49 -0.29 -21.15
CA ALA A 43 -0.79 -0.71 -20.65
C ALA A 43 -1.20 -1.97 -21.44
N ALA A 44 -1.79 -2.95 -20.76
CA ALA A 44 -2.40 -4.09 -21.42
C ALA A 44 -3.38 -3.62 -22.52
N SER A 45 -3.75 -4.47 -23.46
CA SER A 45 -4.80 -4.10 -24.42
C SER A 45 -6.11 -3.76 -23.70
N ASP A 46 -6.90 -2.82 -24.23
CA ASP A 46 -8.20 -2.43 -23.63
C ASP A 46 -9.15 -3.62 -23.46
N SER A 47 -9.04 -4.65 -24.29
CA SER A 47 -9.76 -5.91 -24.15
C SER A 47 -9.36 -6.68 -22.87
N VAL A 48 -8.06 -6.73 -22.54
CA VAL A 48 -7.57 -7.46 -21.35
C VAL A 48 -7.97 -6.73 -20.07
N PHE A 49 -7.90 -5.39 -20.07
CA PHE A 49 -8.44 -4.58 -18.98
C PHE A 49 -9.93 -4.81 -18.78
N SER A 50 -10.72 -4.70 -19.84
CA SER A 50 -12.17 -4.88 -19.77
C SER A 50 -12.53 -6.28 -19.26
N ALA A 51 -11.82 -7.32 -19.71
CA ALA A 51 -12.03 -8.69 -19.22
C ALA A 51 -11.76 -8.83 -17.71
N TYR A 52 -10.70 -8.20 -17.21
CA TYR A 52 -10.40 -8.17 -15.78
C TYR A 52 -11.46 -7.41 -14.97
N GLU A 53 -11.86 -6.22 -15.43
CA GLU A 53 -12.90 -5.44 -14.74
C GLU A 53 -14.23 -6.20 -14.67
N HIS A 54 -14.63 -6.85 -15.76
CA HIS A 54 -15.83 -7.68 -15.78
C HIS A 54 -15.65 -8.91 -14.88
N TYR A 55 -14.50 -9.60 -14.93
CA TYR A 55 -14.21 -10.75 -14.09
C TYR A 55 -14.42 -10.43 -12.60
N LEU A 56 -13.97 -9.25 -12.15
CA LEU A 56 -14.08 -8.79 -10.76
C LEU A 56 -15.41 -8.13 -10.40
N ARG A 57 -16.30 -7.89 -11.38
CA ARG A 57 -17.49 -7.02 -11.22
C ARG A 57 -17.12 -5.62 -10.73
N LEU A 58 -16.00 -5.13 -11.25
CA LEU A 58 -15.44 -3.83 -10.89
C LEU A 58 -16.38 -2.66 -11.23
N PRO A 59 -17.18 -2.66 -12.33
CA PRO A 59 -18.15 -1.61 -12.57
C PRO A 59 -19.21 -1.50 -11.47
N GLU A 60 -19.74 -2.62 -10.98
CA GLU A 60 -20.72 -2.64 -9.89
C GLU A 60 -20.09 -2.21 -8.57
N LEU A 61 -18.89 -2.71 -8.27
CA LEU A 61 -18.12 -2.28 -7.11
C LEU A 61 -17.81 -0.77 -7.14
N LYS A 62 -17.35 -0.25 -8.29
CA LYS A 62 -17.10 1.18 -8.51
C LYS A 62 -18.34 2.01 -8.25
N LYS A 63 -19.52 1.54 -8.66
CA LYS A 63 -20.78 2.23 -8.39
C LYS A 63 -21.04 2.35 -6.88
N LEU A 64 -20.69 1.34 -6.08
CA LEU A 64 -20.87 1.37 -4.62
C LEU A 64 -19.93 2.37 -3.94
N TRP A 65 -18.62 2.33 -4.21
CA TRP A 65 -17.67 3.21 -3.52
C TRP A 65 -17.56 4.63 -4.08
N THR A 66 -18.09 4.91 -5.28
CA THR A 66 -18.15 6.29 -5.83
C THR A 66 -19.48 7.00 -5.59
N SER A 67 -20.50 6.29 -5.07
CA SER A 67 -21.78 6.90 -4.69
C SER A 67 -21.58 7.83 -3.50
N LEU A 68 -21.80 9.13 -3.71
CA LEU A 68 -21.78 10.17 -2.67
C LEU A 68 -23.13 10.22 -1.98
N GLU A 69 -23.22 9.62 -0.80
CA GLU A 69 -24.44 9.56 0.02
C GLU A 69 -24.36 10.46 1.24
N PHE A 70 -23.14 10.84 1.63
CA PHE A 70 -22.86 11.71 2.76
C PHE A 70 -21.97 12.88 2.30
N PRO A 71 -22.48 13.82 1.48
CA PRO A 71 -21.65 14.89 0.90
C PRO A 71 -20.97 15.81 1.93
N SER A 72 -21.51 15.88 3.16
CA SER A 72 -20.90 16.61 4.28
C SER A 72 -19.66 15.90 4.83
N TRP A 73 -19.56 14.58 4.65
CA TRP A 73 -18.45 13.77 5.13
C TRP A 73 -17.29 13.82 4.12
N LYS A 74 -16.34 14.73 4.35
CA LYS A 74 -15.22 15.03 3.44
C LYS A 74 -14.41 13.78 3.03
N ASN A 75 -14.29 12.81 3.93
CA ASN A 75 -13.54 11.58 3.68
C ASN A 75 -14.39 10.42 3.16
N GLU A 76 -15.67 10.62 2.82
CA GLU A 76 -16.54 9.53 2.33
C GLU A 76 -15.87 8.73 1.20
N LEU A 77 -15.36 9.41 0.17
CA LEU A 77 -14.73 8.77 -0.99
C LEU A 77 -13.44 8.00 -0.65
N LEU A 78 -12.85 8.23 0.52
CA LEU A 78 -11.64 7.57 1.00
C LEU A 78 -11.96 6.45 2.00
N LEU A 79 -12.85 6.70 2.97
CA LEU A 79 -13.20 5.75 4.04
C LEU A 79 -14.19 4.69 3.56
N LYS A 80 -15.18 5.04 2.74
CA LYS A 80 -16.16 4.09 2.17
C LYS A 80 -15.49 2.90 1.46
N PRO A 81 -14.58 3.10 0.48
CA PRO A 81 -13.88 1.97 -0.15
C PRO A 81 -12.98 1.21 0.83
N ALA A 82 -12.31 1.88 1.79
CA ALA A 82 -11.47 1.21 2.77
C ALA A 82 -12.28 0.26 3.68
N LEU A 83 -13.45 0.72 4.14
CA LEU A 83 -14.39 -0.06 4.94
C LEU A 83 -15.01 -1.22 4.12
N GLN A 84 -15.31 -1.02 2.84
CA GLN A 84 -15.74 -2.10 1.94
C GLN A 84 -14.63 -3.14 1.71
N GLY A 85 -13.37 -2.72 1.64
CA GLY A 85 -12.22 -3.62 1.63
C GLY A 85 -12.15 -4.49 2.89
N LEU A 86 -12.39 -3.89 4.06
CA LEU A 86 -12.47 -4.60 5.35
C LEU A 86 -13.64 -5.59 5.40
N GLU A 87 -14.84 -5.20 4.98
CA GLU A 87 -16.00 -6.10 4.91
C GLU A 87 -15.75 -7.28 3.96
N THR A 88 -15.08 -7.01 2.83
CA THR A 88 -14.67 -8.05 1.88
C THR A 88 -13.66 -9.03 2.52
N THR A 89 -12.77 -8.55 3.40
CA THR A 89 -11.88 -9.40 4.20
C THR A 89 -12.67 -10.31 5.16
N PHE A 90 -13.74 -9.82 5.81
CA PHE A 90 -14.60 -10.66 6.64
C PHE A 90 -15.27 -11.76 5.82
N ARG A 91 -15.75 -11.42 4.62
CA ARG A 91 -16.24 -12.42 3.67
C ARG A 91 -15.17 -13.44 3.32
N PHE A 92 -13.93 -13.01 3.12
CA PHE A 92 -12.82 -13.92 2.81
C PHE A 92 -12.53 -14.90 3.96
N ILE A 93 -12.54 -14.43 5.19
CA ILE A 93 -12.43 -15.28 6.39
C ILE A 93 -13.52 -16.36 6.37
N SER A 94 -14.77 -15.98 6.08
CA SER A 94 -15.87 -16.95 5.96
C SER A 94 -15.62 -17.99 4.87
N ILE A 95 -15.12 -17.59 3.69
CA ILE A 95 -14.84 -18.49 2.56
C ILE A 95 -13.79 -19.53 2.97
N VAL A 96 -12.66 -19.08 3.52
CA VAL A 96 -11.53 -19.99 3.81
C VAL A 96 -11.81 -20.91 4.98
N LEU A 97 -12.50 -20.44 6.03
CA LEU A 97 -12.88 -21.30 7.15
C LEU A 97 -13.97 -22.32 6.80
N SER A 98 -14.68 -22.09 5.69
CA SER A 98 -15.67 -23.02 5.13
C SER A 98 -15.05 -24.04 4.16
N ASP A 99 -13.79 -23.85 3.74
CA ASP A 99 -13.09 -24.76 2.84
C ASP A 99 -12.97 -26.15 3.46
N ARG A 100 -13.52 -27.15 2.77
CA ARG A 100 -13.58 -28.54 3.23
C ARG A 100 -12.37 -29.37 2.79
N ARG A 101 -11.52 -28.86 1.91
CA ARG A 101 -10.38 -29.61 1.37
C ARG A 101 -9.39 -29.94 2.49
N PRO A 102 -8.90 -31.19 2.58
CA PRO A 102 -8.06 -31.61 3.69
C PRO A 102 -6.64 -31.04 3.62
N TYR A 103 -6.17 -30.69 2.43
CA TYR A 103 -4.83 -30.13 2.18
C TYR A 103 -4.77 -28.60 2.28
N ALA A 104 -5.91 -27.92 2.41
CA ALA A 104 -5.93 -26.46 2.58
C ALA A 104 -5.32 -26.06 3.93
N ASN A 105 -4.30 -25.19 3.92
CA ASN A 105 -3.64 -24.71 5.12
C ASN A 105 -4.47 -23.64 5.85
N ARG A 106 -5.65 -24.03 6.37
CA ARG A 106 -6.61 -23.15 7.05
C ARG A 106 -6.00 -22.38 8.23
N ARG A 107 -4.99 -22.96 8.89
CA ARG A 107 -4.30 -22.31 10.02
C ARG A 107 -3.52 -21.08 9.57
N GLU A 108 -2.75 -21.19 8.49
CA GLU A 108 -1.98 -20.07 7.98
C GLU A 108 -2.89 -19.04 7.29
N TRP A 109 -3.90 -19.48 6.56
CA TRP A 109 -4.95 -18.61 6.05
C TRP A 109 -5.61 -17.77 7.15
N LYS A 110 -6.02 -18.40 8.25
CA LYS A 110 -6.59 -17.70 9.40
C LYS A 110 -5.63 -16.63 9.93
N ARG A 111 -4.34 -16.95 10.09
CA ARG A 111 -3.33 -16.00 10.58
C ARG A 111 -3.11 -14.83 9.64
N ARG A 112 -2.99 -15.08 8.33
CA ARG A 112 -2.75 -14.01 7.35
C ARG A 112 -3.96 -13.11 7.17
N LEU A 113 -5.18 -13.66 7.19
CA LEU A 113 -6.40 -12.87 7.13
C LEU A 113 -6.67 -12.09 8.43
N GLU A 114 -6.33 -12.66 9.59
CA GLU A 114 -6.36 -11.94 10.88
C GLU A 114 -5.41 -10.74 10.85
N ALA A 115 -4.15 -10.94 10.45
CA ALA A 115 -3.17 -9.87 10.31
C ALA A 115 -3.60 -8.81 9.28
N LEU A 116 -4.12 -9.24 8.12
CA LEU A 116 -4.63 -8.33 7.10
C LEU A 116 -5.75 -7.45 7.63
N ALA A 117 -6.74 -8.03 8.32
CA ALA A 117 -7.84 -7.27 8.91
C ALA A 117 -7.33 -6.26 9.95
N MET A 118 -6.39 -6.66 10.82
CA MET A 118 -5.77 -5.75 11.80
C MET A 118 -5.05 -4.57 11.15
N ASN A 119 -4.31 -4.82 10.06
CA ASN A 119 -3.61 -3.78 9.32
C ASN A 119 -4.59 -2.83 8.59
N GLN A 120 -5.68 -3.36 8.04
CA GLN A 120 -6.76 -2.55 7.47
C GLN A 120 -7.41 -1.66 8.54
N ILE A 121 -7.71 -2.20 9.72
CA ILE A 121 -8.29 -1.46 10.85
C ILE A 121 -7.34 -0.36 11.32
N GLU A 122 -6.03 -0.63 11.43
CA GLU A 122 -5.05 0.38 11.81
C GLU A 122 -5.05 1.56 10.82
N ILE A 123 -5.04 1.28 9.51
CA ILE A 123 -5.08 2.34 8.49
C ILE A 123 -6.40 3.11 8.54
N ILE A 124 -7.54 2.42 8.70
CA ILE A 124 -8.86 3.05 8.83
C ILE A 124 -8.90 3.96 10.07
N ALA A 125 -8.40 3.51 11.22
CA ALA A 125 -8.36 4.32 12.43
C ALA A 125 -7.55 5.60 12.23
N LEU A 126 -6.36 5.50 11.63
CA LEU A 126 -5.53 6.67 11.31
C LEU A 126 -6.21 7.63 10.32
N LEU A 127 -7.01 7.13 9.39
CA LEU A 127 -7.82 7.97 8.50
C LEU A 127 -8.96 8.68 9.24
N CYS A 128 -9.54 8.05 10.27
CA CYS A 128 -10.61 8.61 11.10
C CYS A 128 -10.11 9.58 12.19
N GLU A 129 -8.86 9.42 12.68
CA GLU A 129 -8.25 10.33 13.66
C GLU A 129 -8.08 11.75 13.11
N ASP A 130 -7.83 11.88 11.81
CA ASP A 130 -7.54 13.14 11.11
C ASP A 130 -8.81 13.85 10.61
N GLU A 131 -9.98 13.52 11.18
CA GLU A 131 -11.24 14.20 10.91
C GLU A 131 -11.42 15.40 11.85
N ASP A 132 -11.09 16.60 11.36
CA ASP A 132 -11.26 17.86 12.10
C ASP A 132 -12.72 18.13 12.52
N ASP A 133 -13.71 17.56 11.81
CA ASP A 133 -15.14 17.84 11.98
C ASP A 133 -15.93 16.56 12.34
N GLN A 134 -15.91 16.18 13.63
CA GLN A 134 -16.65 15.04 14.22
C GLN A 134 -18.16 15.00 13.86
N LYS A 135 -18.74 16.14 13.48
CA LYS A 135 -20.18 16.28 13.18
C LYS A 135 -20.58 15.85 11.76
N THR A 136 -19.64 15.46 10.92
CA THR A 136 -19.92 15.21 9.49
C THR A 136 -20.05 13.74 9.14
N ALA A 137 -19.45 12.84 9.93
CA ALA A 137 -19.56 11.41 9.74
C ALA A 137 -21.00 10.93 10.07
N PRO A 138 -21.54 9.97 9.30
CA PRO A 138 -22.87 9.41 9.55
C PRO A 138 -22.81 8.47 10.76
N VAL A 139 -22.90 9.05 11.95
CA VAL A 139 -22.96 8.31 13.22
C VAL A 139 -24.41 8.23 13.70
N GLY A 140 -24.75 7.16 14.43
CA GLY A 140 -26.05 7.06 15.07
C GLY A 140 -26.23 8.18 16.10
N ASP A 141 -27.10 9.16 15.83
CA ASP A 141 -27.39 10.27 16.75
C ASP A 141 -28.91 10.46 16.96
N LEU A 142 -29.30 10.62 18.24
CA LEU A 142 -30.66 10.93 18.66
C LEU A 142 -30.98 12.43 18.64
N THR A 143 -29.98 13.32 18.50
CA THR A 143 -30.25 14.79 18.54
C THR A 143 -31.11 15.29 17.38
N SER A 144 -31.22 14.54 16.28
CA SER A 144 -32.07 14.86 15.13
C SER A 144 -33.45 14.19 15.13
N SER A 145 -33.71 13.26 16.07
CA SER A 145 -34.94 12.48 16.09
C SER A 145 -35.88 12.89 17.22
N THR A 146 -36.83 13.77 16.87
CA THR A 146 -38.17 13.75 17.49
C THR A 146 -38.92 12.44 17.19
N SER A 147 -38.29 11.47 16.51
CA SER A 147 -38.83 10.15 16.21
C SER A 147 -38.40 9.14 17.25
N VAL A 148 -39.38 8.70 18.03
CA VAL A 148 -39.39 7.46 18.81
C VAL A 148 -38.58 6.37 18.11
N LEU A 149 -37.49 5.90 18.74
CA LEU A 149 -36.81 4.66 18.34
C LEU A 149 -37.87 3.57 18.18
N ALA A 150 -38.04 3.05 16.97
CA ALA A 150 -38.96 1.94 16.72
C ALA A 150 -38.45 0.74 17.52
N ARG A 151 -39.13 0.47 18.65
CA ARG A 151 -38.76 -0.53 19.66
C ARG A 151 -38.89 -1.99 19.19
N GLN A 152 -39.01 -2.21 17.88
CA GLN A 152 -39.16 -3.54 17.28
C GLN A 152 -37.88 -3.85 16.52
N ASN A 153 -37.03 -4.68 17.14
CA ASN A 153 -35.84 -5.33 16.55
C ASN A 153 -34.59 -4.46 16.30
N SER A 154 -34.34 -3.43 17.10
CA SER A 154 -33.10 -2.64 16.99
C SER A 154 -32.03 -3.19 17.94
N SER A 155 -30.83 -3.49 17.40
CA SER A 155 -29.59 -3.78 18.15
C SER A 155 -28.91 -2.52 18.72
N ALA A 156 -29.60 -1.38 18.73
CA ALA A 156 -29.06 -0.13 19.26
C ALA A 156 -29.08 -0.14 20.79
N GLU A 157 -27.90 -0.05 21.38
CA GLU A 157 -27.69 0.18 22.80
C GLU A 157 -27.59 1.69 23.06
N VAL A 158 -28.43 2.21 23.94
CA VAL A 158 -28.44 3.63 24.32
C VAL A 158 -27.89 3.78 25.73
N TRP A 159 -26.75 4.46 25.83
CA TRP A 159 -26.06 4.73 27.09
C TRP A 159 -26.29 6.20 27.49
N LYS A 160 -26.73 6.44 28.73
CA LYS A 160 -26.74 7.77 29.34
C LYS A 160 -25.50 7.91 30.21
N LEU A 161 -24.57 8.78 29.81
CA LEU A 161 -23.44 9.17 30.65
C LEU A 161 -23.91 10.14 31.74
N SER A 162 -23.11 10.31 32.80
CA SER A 162 -23.45 11.10 34.00
C SER A 162 -23.81 12.56 33.72
N ASP A 163 -23.50 13.06 32.53
CA ASP A 163 -23.54 14.48 32.16
C ASP A 163 -24.62 14.78 31.10
N GLU A 164 -25.75 14.05 31.11
CA GLU A 164 -26.86 14.12 30.13
C GLU A 164 -26.52 13.72 28.68
N THR A 165 -25.25 13.44 28.37
CA THR A 165 -24.84 12.92 27.05
C THR A 165 -25.40 11.52 26.79
N THR A 166 -26.28 11.41 25.79
CA THR A 166 -26.77 10.12 25.27
C THR A 166 -25.88 9.64 24.14
N VAL A 167 -25.39 8.41 24.24
CA VAL A 167 -24.61 7.74 23.19
C VAL A 167 -25.41 6.59 22.64
N VAL A 168 -25.49 6.48 21.32
CA VAL A 168 -26.05 5.33 20.62
C VAL A 168 -24.91 4.49 20.08
N SER A 169 -24.84 3.24 20.55
CA SER A 169 -24.00 2.21 19.95
C SER A 169 -24.92 1.30 19.14
N GLN A 170 -24.74 1.25 17.83
CA GLN A 170 -25.47 0.36 16.94
C GLN A 170 -24.51 -0.64 16.31
N THR A 171 -24.84 -1.92 16.40
CA THR A 171 -24.11 -2.97 15.69
C THR A 171 -24.72 -3.16 14.31
N SER A 172 -23.88 -3.25 13.28
CA SER A 172 -24.28 -3.59 11.92
C SER A 172 -25.06 -4.91 11.89
N GLU A 173 -26.21 -4.91 11.23
CA GLU A 173 -27.05 -6.09 11.05
C GLU A 173 -26.58 -6.95 9.86
N ASP A 174 -26.03 -6.28 8.84
CA ASP A 174 -25.66 -6.92 7.57
C ASP A 174 -24.18 -7.31 7.47
N SER A 175 -23.31 -6.75 8.31
CA SER A 175 -21.88 -7.10 8.34
C SER A 175 -21.66 -8.56 8.75
N LEU A 176 -20.62 -9.16 8.17
CA LEU A 176 -20.21 -10.51 8.51
C LEU A 176 -19.44 -10.61 9.82
N LEU A 177 -18.82 -9.55 10.35
CA LEU A 177 -17.99 -9.67 11.56
C LEU A 177 -18.80 -10.14 12.80
N PRO A 178 -19.95 -9.52 13.14
CA PRO A 178 -20.80 -10.03 14.22
C PRO A 178 -21.24 -11.48 14.00
N ARG A 179 -21.52 -11.85 12.74
CA ARG A 179 -21.95 -13.21 12.36
C ARG A 179 -20.83 -14.24 12.49
N LEU A 180 -19.59 -13.84 12.18
CA LEU A 180 -18.40 -14.67 12.36
C LEU A 180 -18.13 -14.92 13.85
N ALA A 181 -18.42 -13.96 14.73
CA ALA A 181 -18.30 -14.13 16.17
C ALA A 181 -19.29 -15.17 16.72
N ALA A 182 -20.50 -15.25 16.14
CA ALA A 182 -21.50 -16.24 16.53
C ALA A 182 -21.19 -17.69 16.08
N TRP A 183 -20.17 -17.91 15.24
CA TRP A 183 -19.84 -19.23 14.72
C TRP A 183 -18.56 -19.79 15.32
N GLN A 184 -18.66 -20.96 15.98
CA GLN A 184 -17.56 -21.60 16.72
C GLN A 184 -16.23 -21.74 15.95
N LYS A 185 -16.27 -21.90 14.62
CA LYS A 185 -15.04 -22.01 13.80
C LYS A 185 -14.29 -20.69 13.63
N SER A 186 -15.02 -19.58 13.63
CA SER A 186 -14.51 -18.22 13.39
C SER A 186 -14.53 -17.33 14.64
N GLU A 187 -15.12 -17.80 15.74
CA GLU A 187 -15.29 -17.06 16.99
C GLU A 187 -13.98 -16.40 17.48
N ASP A 188 -12.87 -17.15 17.57
CA ASP A 188 -11.59 -16.63 18.05
C ASP A 188 -11.01 -15.52 17.15
N ILE A 189 -11.09 -15.65 15.82
CA ILE A 189 -10.57 -14.60 14.91
C ILE A 189 -11.49 -13.38 14.94
N ALA A 190 -12.81 -13.56 14.98
CA ALA A 190 -13.76 -12.47 15.03
C ALA A 190 -13.59 -11.62 16.30
N HIS A 191 -13.47 -12.24 17.47
CA HIS A 191 -13.23 -11.52 18.73
C HIS A 191 -11.91 -10.75 18.73
N LYS A 192 -10.84 -11.31 18.15
CA LYS A 192 -9.56 -10.59 18.01
C LYS A 192 -9.67 -9.38 17.10
N ILE A 193 -10.42 -9.50 16.00
CA ILE A 193 -10.70 -8.37 15.10
C ILE A 193 -11.51 -7.30 15.84
N MET A 194 -12.58 -7.68 16.54
CA MET A 194 -13.38 -6.74 17.35
C MET A 194 -12.53 -6.03 18.42
N TYR A 195 -11.64 -6.75 19.10
CA TYR A 195 -10.71 -6.14 20.06
C TYR A 195 -9.67 -5.23 19.40
N SER A 196 -9.25 -5.55 18.17
CA SER A 196 -8.39 -4.69 17.38
C SER A 196 -9.10 -3.39 17.01
N ILE A 197 -10.38 -3.43 16.62
CA ILE A 197 -11.21 -2.24 16.39
C ILE A 197 -11.26 -1.40 17.67
N GLU A 198 -11.63 -1.98 18.81
CA GLU A 198 -11.66 -1.29 20.11
C GLU A 198 -10.33 -0.61 20.44
N CYS A 199 -9.19 -1.27 20.18
CA CYS A 199 -7.88 -0.72 20.49
C CYS A 199 -7.44 0.40 19.54
N GLN A 200 -7.66 0.24 18.24
CA GLN A 200 -7.22 1.20 17.23
C GLN A 200 -8.14 2.43 17.20
N MET A 201 -9.45 2.25 17.37
CA MET A 201 -10.42 3.34 17.32
C MET A 201 -10.43 4.21 18.59
N ARG A 202 -9.52 4.00 19.55
CA ARG A 202 -9.48 4.74 20.83
C ARG A 202 -9.28 6.24 20.68
N LYS A 203 -8.58 6.69 19.65
CA LYS A 203 -8.37 8.13 19.39
C LYS A 203 -9.38 8.70 18.39
N CYS A 204 -10.15 7.85 17.72
CA CYS A 204 -11.13 8.27 16.73
C CYS A 204 -12.37 8.91 17.38
N PRO A 205 -13.07 9.79 16.66
CA PRO A 205 -14.28 10.45 17.17
C PRO A 205 -15.50 9.51 17.32
N TYR A 206 -15.49 8.36 16.64
CA TYR A 206 -16.53 7.34 16.66
C TYR A 206 -15.90 5.94 16.62
N THR A 207 -16.72 4.92 16.84
CA THR A 207 -16.35 3.51 16.61
C THR A 207 -17.01 2.97 15.33
N LEU A 208 -16.62 1.78 14.87
CA LEU A 208 -17.10 1.24 13.58
C LEU A 208 -18.50 0.62 13.64
N GLY A 209 -19.00 0.24 14.82
CA GLY A 209 -20.32 -0.37 14.96
C GLY A 209 -20.37 -1.81 14.45
N LEU A 210 -19.32 -2.59 14.66
CA LEU A 210 -19.16 -3.96 14.16
C LEU A 210 -19.21 -5.03 15.27
N GLY A 211 -19.77 -4.68 16.42
CA GLY A 211 -19.88 -5.55 17.59
C GLY A 211 -18.67 -5.49 18.52
N GLU A 212 -17.75 -4.53 18.31
CA GLU A 212 -16.71 -4.22 19.28
C GLU A 212 -17.29 -3.74 20.63
N PRO A 213 -16.59 -3.95 21.76
CA PRO A 213 -17.11 -3.62 23.09
C PRO A 213 -17.47 -2.15 23.31
N ASN A 214 -16.78 -1.22 22.62
CA ASN A 214 -16.96 0.22 22.73
C ASN A 214 -16.87 0.73 24.18
N LEU A 215 -15.77 0.41 24.88
CA LEU A 215 -15.61 0.71 26.31
C LEU A 215 -15.60 2.22 26.60
N SER A 216 -15.23 3.01 25.60
CA SER A 216 -15.22 4.47 25.66
C SER A 216 -16.60 5.11 25.49
N GLY A 217 -17.64 4.34 25.17
CA GLY A 217 -18.99 4.87 24.95
C GLY A 217 -19.02 5.92 23.84
N LYS A 218 -18.41 5.62 22.69
CA LYS A 218 -18.44 6.51 21.52
C LYS A 218 -19.68 6.25 20.67
N PRO A 219 -20.14 7.23 19.88
CA PRO A 219 -21.15 6.95 18.86
C PRO A 219 -20.58 5.95 17.85
N SER A 220 -21.44 5.07 17.33
CA SER A 220 -21.08 4.14 16.24
C SER A 220 -21.37 4.76 14.88
N LEU A 221 -20.49 4.52 13.91
CA LEU A 221 -20.76 4.75 12.50
C LEU A 221 -21.98 3.94 12.07
N ASP A 222 -22.86 4.51 11.24
CA ASP A 222 -23.91 3.77 10.53
C ASP A 222 -23.27 2.93 9.42
N TYR A 223 -22.65 1.82 9.84
CA TYR A 223 -21.86 0.95 8.98
C TYR A 223 -22.67 0.40 7.81
N ASP A 224 -23.94 0.05 8.04
CA ASP A 224 -24.81 -0.53 7.01
C ASP A 224 -25.16 0.51 5.94
N ALA A 225 -25.40 1.77 6.33
CA ALA A 225 -25.65 2.83 5.37
C ALA A 225 -24.38 3.20 4.56
N VAL A 226 -23.20 3.20 5.20
CA VAL A 226 -21.93 3.54 4.54
C VAL A 226 -21.42 2.41 3.65
N VAL A 227 -21.28 1.21 4.19
CA VAL A 227 -20.59 0.10 3.53
C VAL A 227 -21.53 -0.67 2.61
N LYS A 228 -22.82 -0.74 2.98
CA LYS A 228 -23.86 -1.54 2.33
C LYS A 228 -23.45 -3.01 2.20
N PRO A 229 -23.18 -3.72 3.31
CA PRO A 229 -22.64 -5.08 3.26
C PRO A 229 -23.51 -6.03 2.42
N SER A 230 -24.85 -5.91 2.50
CA SER A 230 -25.77 -6.70 1.67
C SER A 230 -25.55 -6.54 0.16
N GLU A 231 -25.37 -5.31 -0.32
CA GLU A 231 -25.09 -5.04 -1.75
C GLU A 231 -23.70 -5.56 -2.14
N LEU A 232 -22.70 -5.35 -1.28
CA LEU A 232 -21.33 -5.85 -1.49
C LEU A 232 -21.27 -7.39 -1.52
N HIS A 233 -22.03 -8.06 -0.66
CA HIS A 233 -22.11 -9.52 -0.61
C HIS A 233 -22.86 -10.12 -1.81
N ALA A 234 -23.76 -9.36 -2.44
CA ALA A 234 -24.39 -9.77 -3.71
C ALA A 234 -23.37 -9.85 -4.86
N LEU A 235 -22.21 -9.20 -4.72
CA LEU A 235 -21.10 -9.26 -5.67
C LEU A 235 -20.14 -10.43 -5.41
N LYS A 236 -20.47 -11.41 -4.56
CA LYS A 236 -19.56 -12.54 -4.27
C LYS A 236 -19.33 -13.53 -5.42
N LYS A 237 -20.19 -13.49 -6.45
CA LYS A 237 -20.15 -14.42 -7.59
C LYS A 237 -19.46 -13.78 -8.78
N SER A 238 -18.46 -14.47 -9.33
CA SER A 238 -17.82 -14.06 -10.57
C SER A 238 -18.78 -14.26 -11.75
N PRO A 239 -18.76 -13.44 -12.81
CA PRO A 239 -19.54 -13.72 -14.02
C PRO A 239 -19.15 -15.05 -14.68
N SER A 240 -17.94 -15.53 -14.40
CA SER A 240 -17.41 -16.83 -14.79
C SER A 240 -18.06 -18.02 -14.07
N ASP A 241 -18.88 -17.80 -13.03
CA ASP A 241 -19.70 -18.86 -12.41
C ASP A 241 -20.66 -19.49 -13.43
N ARG A 242 -20.95 -18.81 -14.55
CA ARG A 242 -21.68 -19.38 -15.70
C ARG A 242 -20.93 -20.51 -16.43
N MET A 243 -19.63 -20.70 -16.15
CA MET A 243 -18.79 -21.77 -16.71
C MET A 243 -18.69 -23.02 -15.79
N ASN A 244 -19.46 -23.10 -14.70
CA ASN A 244 -19.40 -24.19 -13.70
C ASN A 244 -18.01 -24.35 -13.04
N LEU A 245 -17.29 -23.25 -12.85
CA LEU A 245 -16.02 -23.21 -12.10
C LEU A 245 -16.32 -23.06 -10.60
N GLU A 246 -16.94 -24.06 -9.97
CA GLU A 246 -17.06 -24.15 -8.51
C GLU A 246 -15.70 -24.52 -7.89
N ASN A 247 -14.70 -23.67 -8.10
CA ASN A 247 -13.35 -23.86 -7.58
C ASN A 247 -13.06 -22.83 -6.47
N TYR A 248 -12.55 -23.29 -5.34
CA TYR A 248 -12.19 -22.43 -4.21
C TYR A 248 -11.10 -21.43 -4.60
N GLU A 249 -10.13 -21.82 -5.44
CA GLU A 249 -9.08 -20.92 -5.92
C GLU A 249 -9.66 -19.75 -6.72
N ASN A 250 -10.75 -19.95 -7.46
CA ASN A 250 -11.39 -18.86 -8.20
C ASN A 250 -12.03 -17.85 -7.23
N GLN A 251 -12.68 -18.35 -6.17
CA GLN A 251 -13.25 -17.49 -5.13
C GLN A 251 -12.17 -16.73 -4.36
N THR A 252 -11.04 -17.39 -4.08
CA THR A 252 -9.85 -16.80 -3.45
C THR A 252 -9.28 -15.69 -4.34
N LEU A 253 -8.94 -15.98 -5.60
CA LEU A 253 -8.40 -15.00 -6.56
C LEU A 253 -9.33 -13.80 -6.71
N TYR A 254 -10.62 -14.07 -6.94
CA TYR A 254 -11.65 -13.05 -7.07
C TYR A 254 -11.74 -12.15 -5.83
N THR A 255 -11.80 -12.75 -4.63
CA THR A 255 -11.94 -12.01 -3.37
C THR A 255 -10.69 -11.21 -3.05
N THR A 256 -9.49 -11.79 -3.22
CA THR A 256 -8.22 -11.09 -3.05
C THR A 256 -8.16 -9.84 -3.92
N HIS A 257 -8.52 -9.94 -5.19
CA HIS A 257 -8.47 -8.80 -6.10
C HIS A 257 -9.57 -7.77 -5.85
N GLN A 258 -10.75 -8.15 -5.33
CA GLN A 258 -11.73 -7.17 -4.89
C GLN A 258 -11.22 -6.34 -3.71
N ILE A 259 -10.55 -6.98 -2.73
CA ILE A 259 -9.89 -6.26 -1.63
C ILE A 259 -8.80 -5.35 -2.21
N LEU A 260 -7.97 -5.85 -3.13
CA LEU A 260 -6.93 -5.06 -3.77
C LEU A 260 -7.50 -3.80 -4.46
N GLU A 261 -8.53 -3.95 -5.30
CA GLU A 261 -9.14 -2.84 -6.05
C GLU A 261 -9.81 -1.80 -5.14
N THR A 262 -10.44 -2.22 -4.05
CA THR A 262 -11.00 -1.28 -3.06
C THR A 262 -9.90 -0.40 -2.45
N TRP A 263 -8.76 -1.00 -2.06
CA TRP A 263 -7.63 -0.27 -1.47
C TRP A 263 -6.82 0.53 -2.50
N ILE A 264 -6.76 0.08 -3.76
CA ILE A 264 -6.25 0.90 -4.87
C ILE A 264 -7.10 2.17 -5.02
N HIS A 265 -8.43 2.05 -4.96
CA HIS A 265 -9.31 3.21 -5.05
C HIS A 265 -9.13 4.16 -3.86
N ALA A 266 -9.07 3.64 -2.63
CA ALA A 266 -8.76 4.43 -1.44
C ALA A 266 -7.41 5.14 -1.58
N SER A 267 -6.36 4.44 -2.05
CA SER A 267 -5.04 5.02 -2.30
C SER A 267 -5.09 6.17 -3.30
N LYS A 268 -5.90 6.05 -4.36
CA LYS A 268 -6.10 7.12 -5.34
C LYS A 268 -6.70 8.37 -4.69
N MET A 269 -7.67 8.22 -3.78
CA MET A 269 -8.26 9.36 -3.06
C MET A 269 -7.28 9.96 -2.04
N LEU A 270 -6.50 9.12 -1.36
CA LEU A 270 -5.44 9.58 -0.46
C LEU A 270 -4.36 10.38 -1.19
N LEU A 271 -3.93 9.94 -2.38
CA LEU A 271 -3.00 10.68 -3.24
C LEU A 271 -3.52 12.08 -3.63
N LYS A 272 -4.82 12.21 -3.92
CA LYS A 272 -5.46 13.52 -4.15
C LYS A 272 -5.40 14.37 -2.88
N ARG A 273 -5.74 13.81 -1.73
CA ARG A 273 -5.68 14.48 -0.43
C ARG A 273 -4.27 14.98 -0.08
N ILE A 274 -3.24 14.17 -0.32
CA ILE A 274 -1.81 14.54 -0.18
C ILE A 274 -1.51 15.76 -1.06
N SER A 275 -1.84 15.68 -2.35
CA SER A 275 -1.59 16.79 -3.28
C SER A 275 -2.28 18.07 -2.84
N ASP A 276 -3.52 17.98 -2.39
CA ASP A 276 -4.30 19.14 -1.94
C ASP A 276 -3.75 19.75 -0.66
N ARG A 277 -3.32 18.93 0.32
CA ARG A 277 -2.70 19.41 1.57
C ARG A 277 -1.35 20.08 1.32
N ILE A 278 -0.52 19.50 0.46
CA ILE A 278 0.75 20.13 0.04
C ILE A 278 0.47 21.48 -0.63
N ASN A 279 -0.52 21.54 -1.53
CA ASN A 279 -0.87 22.78 -2.22
C ASN A 279 -1.43 23.87 -1.28
N ARG A 280 -2.00 23.48 -0.13
CA ARG A 280 -2.53 24.39 0.89
C ARG A 280 -1.51 24.72 2.00
N GLU A 281 -0.27 24.26 1.86
CA GLU A 281 0.80 24.38 2.86
C GLU A 281 0.48 23.71 4.22
N ASP A 282 -0.45 22.76 4.23
CA ASP A 282 -0.77 21.94 5.41
C ASP A 282 0.20 20.75 5.49
N LEU A 283 1.47 21.07 5.75
CA LEU A 283 2.58 20.11 5.63
C LEU A 283 2.51 19.01 6.68
N GLU A 284 2.08 19.31 7.90
CA GLU A 284 1.95 18.31 8.97
C GLU A 284 0.95 17.21 8.59
N LYS A 285 -0.24 17.60 8.12
CA LYS A 285 -1.24 16.62 7.67
C LYS A 285 -0.82 15.92 6.38
N ALA A 286 -0.11 16.60 5.48
CA ALA A 286 0.46 15.96 4.30
C ALA A 286 1.50 14.89 4.65
N VAL A 287 2.32 15.10 5.68
CA VAL A 287 3.27 14.09 6.19
C VAL A 287 2.53 12.85 6.66
N ASN A 288 1.49 13.02 7.48
CA ASN A 288 0.68 11.91 7.98
C ASN A 288 0.04 11.11 6.85
N ASP A 289 -0.51 11.79 5.85
CA ASP A 289 -1.07 11.13 4.66
C ASP A 289 -0.02 10.39 3.83
N CYS A 290 1.20 10.92 3.73
CA CYS A 290 2.27 10.23 3.00
C CYS A 290 2.66 8.92 3.71
N TRP A 291 2.73 8.92 5.04
CA TRP A 291 2.96 7.70 5.82
C TRP A 291 1.78 6.72 5.74
N LEU A 292 0.56 7.22 5.65
CA LEU A 292 -0.64 6.40 5.40
C LEU A 292 -0.59 5.75 4.02
N LEU A 293 -0.15 6.48 2.98
CA LEU A 293 -0.01 5.94 1.63
C LEU A 293 1.09 4.87 1.58
N GLU A 294 2.20 5.10 2.28
CA GLU A 294 3.28 4.11 2.45
C GLU A 294 2.76 2.81 3.10
N LYS A 295 2.01 2.93 4.21
CA LYS A 295 1.33 1.79 4.85
C LYS A 295 0.35 1.11 3.92
N THR A 296 -0.38 1.87 3.10
CA THR A 296 -1.35 1.30 2.16
C THR A 296 -0.64 0.51 1.05
N TRP A 297 0.50 0.98 0.52
CA TRP A 297 1.31 0.20 -0.43
C TRP A 297 1.84 -1.12 0.16
N LYS A 298 2.23 -1.12 1.44
CA LYS A 298 2.56 -2.36 2.17
C LYS A 298 1.35 -3.29 2.27
N LEU A 299 0.18 -2.74 2.60
CA LEU A 299 -1.08 -3.49 2.62
C LEU A 299 -1.39 -4.12 1.25
N LEU A 300 -1.21 -3.40 0.13
CA LEU A 300 -1.40 -3.97 -1.21
C LEU A 300 -0.47 -5.17 -1.45
N THR A 301 0.76 -5.12 -0.93
CA THR A 301 1.72 -6.22 -1.01
C THR A 301 1.22 -7.43 -0.21
N GLU A 302 0.72 -7.22 1.01
CA GLU A 302 0.18 -8.29 1.87
C GLU A 302 -1.08 -8.94 1.29
N ILE A 303 -1.92 -8.17 0.59
CA ILE A 303 -3.09 -8.69 -0.12
C ILE A 303 -2.65 -9.65 -1.22
N GLU A 304 -1.67 -9.25 -2.05
CA GLU A 304 -1.13 -10.11 -3.12
C GLU A 304 -0.43 -11.36 -2.56
N ASP A 305 0.27 -11.24 -1.43
CA ASP A 305 0.95 -12.37 -0.76
C ASP A 305 -0.02 -13.48 -0.31
N LEU A 306 -1.33 -13.23 -0.24
CA LEU A 306 -2.33 -14.27 0.02
C LEU A 306 -2.32 -15.38 -1.04
N HIS A 307 -1.89 -15.08 -2.27
CA HIS A 307 -1.75 -16.08 -3.34
C HIS A 307 -0.73 -17.17 -2.99
N LEU A 308 0.22 -16.93 -2.06
CA LEU A 308 1.17 -17.94 -1.57
C LEU A 308 0.49 -19.10 -0.83
N LEU A 309 -0.74 -18.90 -0.36
CA LEU A 309 -1.46 -19.88 0.45
C LEU A 309 -2.38 -20.77 -0.37
N MET A 310 -2.50 -20.49 -1.67
CA MET A 310 -3.25 -21.33 -2.60
C MET A 310 -2.45 -22.58 -2.93
N ASP A 311 -3.14 -23.69 -3.21
CA ASP A 311 -2.47 -24.90 -3.65
C ASP A 311 -1.86 -24.70 -5.05
N PRO A 312 -0.57 -25.05 -5.27
CA PRO A 312 0.07 -24.83 -6.56
C PRO A 312 -0.61 -25.53 -7.74
N ASP A 313 -1.07 -26.78 -7.58
CA ASP A 313 -1.76 -27.49 -8.67
C ASP A 313 -3.10 -26.83 -8.97
N ASP A 314 -3.87 -26.51 -7.92
CA ASP A 314 -5.17 -25.86 -8.08
C ASP A 314 -5.06 -24.48 -8.75
N VAL A 315 -4.02 -23.69 -8.44
CA VAL A 315 -3.72 -22.40 -9.09
C VAL A 315 -3.37 -22.57 -10.56
N LEU A 316 -2.51 -23.54 -10.89
CA LEU A 316 -2.11 -23.79 -12.28
C LEU A 316 -3.31 -24.26 -13.14
N ARG A 317 -4.20 -25.07 -12.56
CA ARG A 317 -5.47 -25.43 -13.23
C ARG A 317 -6.36 -24.21 -13.44
N LEU A 318 -6.51 -23.36 -12.43
CA LEU A 318 -7.31 -22.13 -12.54
C LEU A 318 -6.74 -21.18 -13.61
N LYS A 319 -5.42 -20.99 -13.64
CA LYS A 319 -4.72 -20.19 -14.65
C LYS A 319 -5.08 -20.63 -16.07
N ASN A 320 -5.08 -21.95 -16.31
CA ASN A 320 -5.45 -22.54 -17.60
C ASN A 320 -6.94 -22.33 -17.92
N GLN A 321 -7.83 -22.49 -16.94
CA GLN A 321 -9.28 -22.29 -17.09
C GLN A 321 -9.64 -20.84 -17.42
N LEU A 322 -9.02 -19.88 -16.72
CA LEU A 322 -9.23 -18.46 -16.95
C LEU A 322 -8.56 -17.95 -18.23
N SER A 323 -7.86 -18.83 -18.97
CA SER A 323 -7.05 -18.46 -20.14
C SER A 323 -6.15 -17.25 -19.81
N ILE A 324 -5.58 -17.22 -18.60
CA ILE A 324 -4.54 -16.26 -18.21
C ILE A 324 -3.26 -16.70 -18.93
N LYS A 325 -3.26 -16.60 -20.25
CA LYS A 325 -2.08 -16.63 -21.09
C LYS A 325 -1.56 -15.21 -21.10
N ALA A 326 -0.53 -14.93 -20.31
CA ALA A 326 0.25 -13.73 -20.49
C ALA A 326 1.19 -14.00 -21.68
N THR A 327 0.88 -13.41 -22.83
CA THR A 327 1.78 -13.44 -24.00
C THR A 327 2.86 -12.37 -23.90
N ALA A 328 2.62 -11.34 -23.07
CA ALA A 328 3.59 -10.35 -22.62
C ALA A 328 3.45 -10.10 -21.10
N GLU A 329 4.51 -9.62 -20.44
CA GLU A 329 4.45 -9.30 -19.00
C GLU A 329 3.49 -8.15 -18.66
N SER A 330 3.19 -7.27 -19.61
CA SER A 330 2.14 -6.25 -19.48
C SER A 330 0.74 -6.85 -19.34
N GLU A 331 0.56 -8.16 -19.62
CA GLU A 331 -0.69 -8.89 -19.48
C GLU A 331 -0.78 -9.72 -18.20
N LEU A 332 0.23 -9.62 -17.31
CA LEU A 332 0.21 -10.19 -15.97
C LEU A 332 -1.02 -9.70 -15.22
N PHE A 333 -1.57 -10.56 -14.37
CA PHE A 333 -2.91 -10.37 -13.82
C PHE A 333 -3.04 -9.08 -13.00
N CYS A 334 -2.03 -8.66 -12.23
CA CYS A 334 -2.06 -7.38 -11.51
C CYS A 334 -2.03 -6.15 -12.44
N PHE A 335 -1.35 -6.23 -13.60
CA PHE A 335 -1.30 -5.15 -14.57
C PHE A 335 -2.59 -4.99 -15.37
N ARG A 336 -3.55 -5.90 -15.19
CA ARG A 336 -4.91 -5.73 -15.71
C ARG A 336 -5.74 -4.77 -14.85
N SER A 337 -5.19 -4.28 -13.73
CA SER A 337 -5.77 -3.18 -12.98
C SER A 337 -5.36 -1.83 -13.57
N LYS A 338 -6.32 -1.11 -14.18
CA LYS A 338 -6.12 0.31 -14.58
C LYS A 338 -5.83 1.18 -13.36
N GLY A 339 -6.45 0.87 -12.22
CA GLY A 339 -6.27 1.62 -10.97
C GLY A 339 -4.84 1.50 -10.43
N LEU A 340 -4.25 0.30 -10.44
CA LEU A 340 -2.88 0.09 -9.97
C LEU A 340 -1.87 0.91 -10.78
N VAL A 341 -1.99 0.87 -12.12
CA VAL A 341 -1.13 1.67 -13.02
C VAL A 341 -1.28 3.17 -12.72
N GLU A 342 -2.51 3.62 -12.49
CA GLU A 342 -2.79 5.03 -12.17
C GLU A 342 -2.18 5.45 -10.83
N ILE A 343 -2.35 4.69 -9.73
CA ILE A 343 -1.79 5.07 -8.43
C ILE A 343 -0.26 4.99 -8.42
N THR A 344 0.35 4.10 -9.20
CA THR A 344 1.81 4.05 -9.40
C THR A 344 2.30 5.32 -10.09
N LYS A 345 1.61 5.73 -11.16
CA LYS A 345 1.94 6.98 -11.86
C LYS A 345 1.77 8.19 -10.93
N LEU A 346 0.64 8.31 -10.25
CA LEU A 346 0.39 9.41 -9.31
C LEU A 346 1.41 9.45 -8.15
N SER A 347 1.85 8.29 -7.66
CA SER A 347 2.92 8.21 -6.64
C SER A 347 4.26 8.73 -7.18
N LYS A 348 4.61 8.41 -8.43
CA LYS A 348 5.79 8.96 -9.11
C LYS A 348 5.67 10.47 -9.34
N ASP A 349 4.48 10.95 -9.68
CA ASP A 349 4.22 12.35 -9.98
C ASP A 349 4.32 13.27 -8.74
N LEU A 350 4.35 12.69 -7.51
CA LEU A 350 4.67 13.45 -6.29
C LEU A 350 6.04 14.14 -6.36
N LYS A 351 6.97 13.68 -7.21
CA LYS A 351 8.24 14.39 -7.48
C LYS A 351 8.04 15.82 -7.95
N HIS A 352 6.93 16.11 -8.63
CA HIS A 352 6.60 17.45 -9.10
C HIS A 352 6.19 18.40 -7.96
N LYS A 353 5.95 17.88 -6.75
CA LYS A 353 5.69 18.69 -5.54
C LYS A 353 6.97 19.13 -4.83
N VAL A 354 8.10 18.48 -5.05
CA VAL A 354 9.37 18.78 -4.35
C VAL A 354 9.81 20.25 -4.50
N PRO A 355 9.77 20.87 -5.70
CA PRO A 355 10.14 22.28 -5.84
C PRO A 355 9.25 23.20 -5.00
N ASN A 356 7.95 22.94 -4.98
CA ASN A 356 7.00 23.69 -4.16
C ASN A 356 7.32 23.53 -2.66
N ILE A 357 7.57 22.31 -2.19
CA ILE A 357 7.93 22.05 -0.78
C ILE A 357 9.21 22.80 -0.37
N LEU A 358 10.18 22.92 -1.29
CA LEU A 358 11.46 23.59 -1.05
C LEU A 358 11.42 25.11 -1.29
N ASP A 359 10.30 25.67 -1.72
CA ASP A 359 10.14 27.07 -2.15
C ASP A 359 11.12 27.48 -3.28
N VAL A 360 11.33 26.58 -4.25
CA VAL A 360 12.26 26.81 -5.38
C VAL A 360 11.53 26.81 -6.72
N GLU A 361 11.80 27.83 -7.54
CA GLU A 361 11.33 27.88 -8.93
C GLU A 361 12.00 26.81 -9.80
N VAL A 362 11.19 26.12 -10.61
CA VAL A 362 11.68 25.09 -11.55
C VAL A 362 12.23 25.76 -12.80
N ASP A 363 13.55 25.80 -12.94
CA ASP A 363 14.21 26.10 -14.23
C ASP A 363 14.11 24.84 -15.14
N PRO A 364 13.78 24.97 -16.45
CA PRO A 364 13.80 23.87 -17.41
C PRO A 364 15.12 23.07 -17.47
N GLN A 365 16.24 23.65 -17.02
CA GLN A 365 17.55 22.99 -16.86
C GLN A 365 17.92 22.71 -15.37
N GLY A 366 17.00 22.99 -14.44
CA GLY A 366 17.19 23.38 -13.03
C GLY A 366 17.45 22.31 -11.96
N TRP A 367 18.27 21.29 -12.24
CA TRP A 367 18.67 20.32 -11.20
C TRP A 367 19.52 20.92 -10.05
N PRO A 368 20.45 21.88 -10.26
CA PRO A 368 21.33 22.37 -9.21
C PRO A 368 20.60 23.06 -8.05
N ARG A 369 19.57 23.88 -8.35
CA ARG A 369 18.90 24.72 -7.33
C ARG A 369 18.08 23.92 -6.34
N ILE A 370 17.33 22.91 -6.81
CA ILE A 370 16.54 22.02 -5.94
C ILE A 370 17.46 21.25 -5.00
N GLN A 371 18.59 20.77 -5.52
CA GLN A 371 19.59 20.05 -4.74
C GLN A 371 20.24 20.95 -3.67
N GLU A 372 20.65 22.17 -4.03
CA GLU A 372 21.22 23.15 -3.09
C GLU A 372 20.25 23.50 -1.96
N ALA A 373 18.97 23.75 -2.29
CA ALA A 373 17.94 24.01 -1.30
C ALA A 373 17.72 22.82 -0.36
N ALA A 374 17.72 21.59 -0.89
CA ALA A 374 17.62 20.38 -0.07
C ALA A 374 18.83 20.21 0.87
N ILE A 375 20.06 20.43 0.38
CA ILE A 375 21.28 20.40 1.20
C ILE A 375 21.17 21.41 2.35
N GLU A 376 20.75 22.63 2.04
CA GLU A 376 20.64 23.70 3.03
C GLU A 376 19.56 23.40 4.07
N LEU A 377 18.39 22.91 3.64
CA LEU A 377 17.31 22.49 4.52
C LEU A 377 17.78 21.40 5.49
N PHE A 378 18.44 20.35 5.00
CA PHE A 378 18.93 19.25 5.83
C PHE A 378 20.07 19.66 6.77
N ARG A 379 20.87 20.66 6.39
CA ARG A 379 21.96 21.19 7.21
C ARG A 379 21.44 22.06 8.36
N LYS A 380 20.55 23.00 8.05
CA LYS A 380 20.00 23.97 9.02
C LYS A 380 18.94 23.35 9.92
N LYS A 381 18.11 22.46 9.36
CA LYS A 381 17.00 21.80 10.07
C LYS A 381 15.99 22.79 10.68
N GLU A 382 15.81 23.94 10.05
CA GLU A 382 14.90 25.00 10.54
C GLU A 382 13.42 24.72 10.21
N SER A 383 13.12 23.80 9.28
CA SER A 383 11.74 23.41 8.90
C SER A 383 11.60 21.88 8.91
N PHE A 384 11.28 21.33 10.07
CA PHE A 384 11.20 19.87 10.29
C PHE A 384 10.10 19.22 9.46
N GLU A 385 8.97 19.91 9.26
CA GLU A 385 7.81 19.45 8.49
C GLU A 385 8.19 19.21 7.03
N LYS A 386 8.96 20.13 6.43
CA LYS A 386 9.50 19.96 5.06
C LYS A 386 10.43 18.76 4.99
N ILE A 387 11.30 18.56 5.98
CA ILE A 387 12.21 17.41 6.03
C ILE A 387 11.41 16.10 6.13
N HIS A 388 10.45 16.02 7.05
CA HIS A 388 9.62 14.84 7.24
C HIS A 388 8.79 14.53 5.99
N LEU A 389 8.28 15.55 5.31
CA LEU A 389 7.51 15.38 4.08
C LEU A 389 8.37 14.79 2.96
N LEU A 390 9.56 15.35 2.73
CA LEU A 390 10.49 14.84 1.73
C LEU A 390 10.94 13.40 2.04
N GLN A 391 11.12 13.05 3.32
CA GLN A 391 11.40 11.67 3.74
C GLN A 391 10.22 10.73 3.49
N ALA A 392 8.99 11.17 3.80
CA ALA A 392 7.78 10.38 3.57
C ALA A 392 7.53 10.13 2.08
N LEU A 393 7.82 11.12 1.21
CA LEU A 393 7.78 10.95 -0.25
C LEU A 393 8.75 9.85 -0.73
N GLN A 394 9.98 9.83 -0.20
CA GLN A 394 10.95 8.77 -0.51
C GLN A 394 10.54 7.40 0.06
N ALA A 395 9.82 7.38 1.19
CA ALA A 395 9.27 6.16 1.76
C ALA A 395 8.16 5.57 0.86
N ILE A 396 7.29 6.42 0.28
CA ILE A 396 6.31 6.00 -0.73
C ILE A 396 7.01 5.38 -1.95
N GLU A 397 8.05 6.02 -2.48
CA GLU A 397 8.84 5.44 -3.58
C GLU A 397 9.34 4.03 -3.23
N MET A 398 9.93 3.88 -2.05
CA MET A 398 10.44 2.58 -1.59
C MET A 398 9.32 1.54 -1.51
N ALA A 399 8.15 1.90 -0.98
CA ALA A 399 7.00 1.01 -0.87
C ALA A 399 6.45 0.59 -2.24
N VAL A 400 6.36 1.51 -3.21
CA VAL A 400 5.97 1.22 -4.60
C VAL A 400 6.96 0.22 -5.23
N LYS A 401 8.27 0.49 -5.16
CA LYS A 401 9.28 -0.40 -5.75
C LYS A 401 9.28 -1.77 -5.07
N ARG A 402 9.07 -1.81 -3.76
CA ARG A 402 8.96 -3.06 -2.99
C ARG A 402 7.74 -3.88 -3.40
N PHE A 403 6.59 -3.26 -3.60
CA PHE A 403 5.38 -3.94 -4.08
C PHE A 403 5.66 -4.69 -5.40
N TYR A 404 6.22 -4.01 -6.40
CA TYR A 404 6.48 -4.63 -7.71
C TYR A 404 7.58 -5.69 -7.66
N TYR A 405 8.62 -5.48 -6.85
CA TYR A 405 9.63 -6.50 -6.62
C TYR A 405 9.03 -7.75 -5.96
N SER A 406 8.27 -7.58 -4.88
CA SER A 406 7.58 -8.67 -4.19
C SER A 406 6.62 -9.41 -5.12
N TYR A 407 5.84 -8.68 -5.92
CA TYR A 407 4.92 -9.28 -6.89
C TYR A 407 5.65 -10.14 -7.93
N LYS A 408 6.81 -9.69 -8.43
CA LYS A 408 7.64 -10.51 -9.32
C LYS A 408 8.09 -11.82 -8.65
N GLN A 409 8.51 -11.77 -7.39
CA GLN A 409 8.90 -12.96 -6.64
C GLN A 409 7.70 -13.88 -6.37
N LEU A 410 6.54 -13.30 -6.04
CA LEU A 410 5.29 -14.02 -5.84
C LEU A 410 4.94 -14.85 -7.08
N LEU A 411 4.99 -14.26 -8.28
CA LEU A 411 4.77 -14.99 -9.53
C LEU A 411 5.73 -16.17 -9.66
N VAL A 412 7.02 -15.96 -9.45
CA VAL A 412 8.02 -17.03 -9.53
C VAL A 412 7.71 -18.19 -8.58
N ILE A 413 7.23 -17.89 -7.38
CA ILE A 413 6.88 -18.90 -6.37
C ILE A 413 5.60 -19.65 -6.76
N VAL A 414 4.58 -18.93 -7.25
CA VAL A 414 3.24 -19.47 -7.50
C VAL A 414 3.16 -20.26 -8.81
N ILE A 415 3.74 -19.74 -9.89
CA ILE A 415 3.69 -20.37 -11.23
C ILE A 415 5.01 -21.06 -11.62
N GLY A 416 6.05 -20.94 -10.79
CA GLY A 416 7.35 -21.53 -11.07
C GLY A 416 8.24 -20.64 -11.95
N SER A 417 9.55 -20.73 -11.72
CA SER A 417 10.51 -19.80 -12.33
C SER A 417 10.63 -19.92 -13.85
N LEU A 418 10.41 -21.10 -14.44
CA LEU A 418 10.53 -21.29 -15.88
C LEU A 418 9.35 -20.65 -16.62
N GLU A 419 8.15 -20.82 -16.07
CA GLU A 419 6.92 -20.27 -16.62
C GLU A 419 6.84 -18.75 -16.42
N ALA A 420 7.28 -18.26 -15.26
CA ALA A 420 7.39 -16.83 -15.00
C ALA A 420 8.44 -16.12 -15.89
N LYS A 421 9.42 -16.86 -16.43
CA LYS A 421 10.52 -16.32 -17.26
C LYS A 421 10.21 -16.21 -18.74
N GLY A 422 9.20 -16.89 -19.27
CA GLY A 422 8.91 -16.84 -20.72
C GLY A 422 10.14 -17.07 -21.63
N ASN A 423 11.06 -17.97 -21.25
CA ASN A 423 12.37 -18.26 -21.89
C ASN A 423 13.54 -17.25 -21.70
N THR A 424 13.47 -16.24 -20.83
CA THR A 424 14.61 -15.31 -20.56
C THR A 424 15.33 -15.57 -19.21
N PRO A 425 16.66 -15.31 -19.12
CA PRO A 425 17.43 -15.52 -17.90
C PRO A 425 17.18 -14.42 -16.82
N PHE A 426 17.13 -14.83 -15.54
CA PHE A 426 16.71 -14.06 -14.35
C PHE A 426 17.42 -12.71 -14.12
N MET A 427 18.56 -12.45 -14.78
CA MET A 427 19.36 -11.23 -14.59
C MET A 427 19.56 -10.42 -15.88
N ALA A 428 18.99 -10.85 -17.01
CA ALA A 428 18.93 -10.01 -18.20
C ALA A 428 17.73 -9.08 -18.07
N VAL A 429 17.97 -7.82 -17.72
CA VAL A 429 16.97 -6.76 -17.88
C VAL A 429 16.87 -6.48 -19.37
N ASP A 430 16.15 -7.35 -20.08
CA ASP A 430 15.75 -7.04 -21.44
C ASP A 430 14.70 -5.92 -21.36
N SER A 431 14.66 -5.04 -22.37
CA SER A 431 13.71 -3.93 -22.46
C SER A 431 12.22 -4.35 -22.48
N SER A 432 11.95 -5.65 -22.37
CA SER A 432 10.63 -6.28 -22.26
C SER A 432 10.18 -6.59 -20.84
N ASP A 433 11.06 -6.52 -19.82
CA ASP A 433 10.72 -6.85 -18.42
C ASP A 433 10.07 -5.67 -17.70
N ALA A 434 8.75 -5.55 -17.84
CA ALA A 434 7.98 -4.40 -17.36
C ALA A 434 8.00 -4.28 -15.83
N LEU A 435 8.04 -5.41 -15.09
CA LEU A 435 8.15 -5.40 -13.63
C LEU A 435 9.53 -4.90 -13.18
N ALA A 436 10.62 -5.42 -13.78
CA ALA A 436 11.96 -4.97 -13.46
C ALA A 436 12.17 -3.49 -13.77
N GLN A 437 11.57 -2.98 -14.84
CA GLN A 437 11.65 -1.56 -15.17
C GLN A 437 11.11 -0.66 -14.06
N ILE A 438 10.10 -1.09 -13.28
CA ILE A 438 9.54 -0.27 -12.21
C ILE A 438 10.43 -0.24 -10.98
N PHE A 439 10.89 -1.40 -10.49
CA PHE A 439 11.66 -1.46 -9.26
C PHE A 439 13.16 -1.17 -9.44
N LEU A 440 13.69 -1.32 -10.66
CA LEU A 440 15.05 -0.91 -11.02
C LEU A 440 15.13 0.52 -11.57
N GLU A 441 14.00 1.21 -11.71
CA GLU A 441 13.98 2.63 -12.10
C GLU A 441 14.90 3.43 -11.17
N PRO A 442 15.64 4.43 -11.68
CA PRO A 442 16.32 5.42 -10.84
C PRO A 442 15.38 6.06 -9.82
N THR A 443 15.94 6.78 -8.85
CA THR A 443 15.10 7.40 -7.83
C THR A 443 14.08 8.36 -8.43
N TYR A 444 12.86 8.38 -7.89
CA TYR A 444 11.84 9.36 -8.27
C TYR A 444 12.24 10.79 -7.85
N PHE A 445 13.19 10.92 -6.91
CA PHE A 445 13.63 12.18 -6.32
C PHE A 445 15.16 12.38 -6.43
N PRO A 446 15.73 12.56 -7.64
CA PRO A 446 17.19 12.58 -7.84
C PRO A 446 17.90 13.71 -7.11
N SER A 447 17.29 14.90 -7.03
CA SER A 447 17.88 16.04 -6.30
C SER A 447 18.01 15.77 -4.79
N LEU A 448 17.07 15.04 -4.20
CA LEU A 448 17.12 14.68 -2.78
C LEU A 448 18.19 13.61 -2.51
N ASP A 449 18.33 12.66 -3.43
CA ASP A 449 19.36 11.62 -3.36
C ASP A 449 20.77 12.20 -3.52
N ALA A 450 20.95 13.09 -4.51
CA ALA A 450 22.19 13.84 -4.69
C ALA A 450 22.52 14.68 -3.45
N ALA A 451 21.55 15.40 -2.88
CA ALA A 451 21.76 16.21 -1.67
C ALA A 451 22.33 15.38 -0.49
N LYS A 452 21.82 14.15 -0.28
CA LYS A 452 22.35 13.23 0.74
C LYS A 452 23.79 12.82 0.44
N THR A 453 24.13 12.60 -0.82
CA THR A 453 25.49 12.25 -1.26
C THR A 453 26.47 13.37 -0.91
N PHE A 454 26.16 14.62 -1.29
CA PHE A 454 27.00 15.78 -0.96
C PHE A 454 27.14 16.03 0.53
N LEU A 455 26.06 15.86 1.31
CA LEU A 455 26.13 15.93 2.77
C LEU A 455 27.05 14.84 3.34
N GLY A 456 26.94 13.60 2.85
CA GLY A 456 27.82 12.50 3.26
C GLY A 456 29.31 12.78 2.99
N GLU A 457 29.63 13.34 1.82
CA GLU A 457 30.98 13.76 1.47
C GLU A 457 31.48 14.89 2.38
N TYR A 458 30.66 15.91 2.62
CA TYR A 458 30.98 17.02 3.51
C TYR A 458 31.39 16.52 4.91
N TRP A 459 30.57 15.66 5.52
CA TRP A 459 30.86 15.11 6.86
C TRP A 459 32.10 14.20 6.84
N SER A 460 32.32 13.43 5.78
CA SER A 460 33.51 12.58 5.64
C SER A 460 34.80 13.42 5.58
N HIS A 461 34.76 14.57 4.89
CA HIS A 461 35.88 15.50 4.84
C HIS A 461 36.12 16.26 6.15
N GLU A 462 35.06 16.60 6.88
CA GLU A 462 35.17 17.26 8.19
C GLU A 462 35.78 16.31 9.23
N HIS A 463 35.28 15.07 9.34
CA HIS A 463 35.85 14.06 10.25
C HIS A 463 37.25 13.61 9.82
N GLY A 464 37.55 13.57 8.52
CA GLY A 464 38.89 13.30 7.99
C GLY A 464 39.93 14.39 8.29
N ARG A 465 39.50 15.63 8.56
CA ARG A 465 40.38 16.73 9.04
C ARG A 465 40.59 16.70 10.56
N TYR A 466 39.68 16.08 11.32
CA TYR A 466 39.77 15.97 12.78
C TYR A 466 40.31 14.62 13.29
N SER A 467 40.67 13.68 12.40
CA SER A 467 41.34 12.44 12.82
C SER A 467 42.74 12.75 13.37
N PRO A 468 43.08 12.38 14.63
CA PRO A 468 44.36 12.71 15.27
C PRO A 468 45.59 12.11 14.57
N GLU A 469 45.41 11.18 13.64
CA GLU A 469 46.48 10.37 13.07
C GLU A 469 47.30 11.06 11.97
N ARG A 470 46.96 12.30 11.57
CA ARG A 470 47.73 13.06 10.55
C ARG A 470 48.59 14.21 11.09
N LYS A 471 48.80 14.30 12.40
CA LYS A 471 49.73 15.27 13.01
C LYS A 471 51.14 14.73 13.33
N SER A 472 51.52 13.55 12.85
CA SER A 472 52.94 13.13 12.86
C SER A 472 53.44 12.90 11.43
N LYS A 473 53.99 13.97 10.86
CA LYS A 473 55.08 14.03 9.87
C LYS A 473 55.20 15.47 9.38
N ALA A 474 55.85 16.27 10.21
CA ALA A 474 56.61 17.44 9.78
C ALA A 474 58.09 17.10 10.01
#